data_AF-A0A443F5R3-F1
#
_entry.id   AF-A0A443F5R3-F1
#
_cell.length_a   1.000
_cell.length_b   1.000
_cell.length_c   1.000
_cell.angle_alpha   90.00
_cell.angle_beta   90.00
_cell.angle_gamma   90.00
#
_symmetry.space_group_name_H-M   'P 1'
#
loop_
_entity.id
_entity.type
_entity.pdbx_description
1 polymer ?
#
loop_
_entity_poly.entity_id
_entity_poly.type
_entity_poly.pdbx_seq_one_letter_code
_entity_poly.pdbx_strand_id
1 'polypeptide(L)'
;MLVENLSIGRVVMHEVFQRKDGPNVVPPSYGKELEILDSKALSHLGMRITDALSAQSKSIEMRIVKTEDASVIGTARRLVLATDTEFPNISNHMADALADAQKSRGIPGGMLLQHSLAKIPKPLRG
;
A
#
# COMPACT_ATOMS: atom_id res chain seq x y z
N MET A 1 7.12 -18.94 -0.25
CA MET A 1 6.87 -18.70 1.19
C MET A 1 5.50 -18.05 1.27
N LEU A 2 4.48 -18.73 1.79
CA LEU A 2 3.19 -18.07 1.98
C LEU A 2 3.34 -16.96 3.02
N VAL A 3 2.77 -15.79 2.76
CA VAL A 3 2.64 -14.76 3.80
C VAL A 3 1.56 -15.25 4.76
N GLU A 4 1.99 -15.90 5.83
CA GLU A 4 1.08 -16.37 6.87
C GLU A 4 0.47 -15.17 7.60
N ASN A 5 -0.84 -15.26 7.91
CA ASN A 5 -1.62 -14.22 8.59
C ASN A 5 -1.85 -12.91 7.79
N LEU A 6 -1.82 -12.96 6.46
CA LEU A 6 -2.29 -11.83 5.64
C LEU A 6 -3.81 -11.64 5.79
N SER A 7 -4.23 -10.47 6.29
CA SER A 7 -5.63 -10.04 6.35
C SER A 7 -5.78 -8.70 5.64
N ILE A 8 -6.70 -8.63 4.69
CA ILE A 8 -7.00 -7.41 3.93
C ILE A 8 -8.34 -6.88 4.43
N GLY A 9 -8.32 -5.82 5.24
CA GLY A 9 -9.54 -5.23 5.81
C GLY A 9 -10.12 -4.12 4.95
N ARG A 10 -9.30 -3.10 4.68
CA ARG A 10 -9.67 -1.90 3.90
C ARG A 10 -8.78 -1.79 2.69
N VAL A 11 -9.32 -1.30 1.58
CA VAL A 11 -8.57 -1.11 0.34
C VAL A 11 -8.89 0.27 -0.23
N VAL A 12 -7.85 1.00 -0.64
CA VAL A 12 -7.96 2.19 -1.48
C VAL A 12 -6.99 2.02 -2.63
N MET A 13 -7.43 2.39 -3.83
CA MET A 13 -6.66 2.24 -5.05
C MET A 13 -6.16 3.61 -5.54
N HIS A 14 -4.84 3.80 -5.52
CA HIS A 14 -4.18 4.97 -6.12
C HIS A 14 -3.45 4.56 -7.38
N GLU A 15 -3.33 5.47 -8.33
CA GLU A 15 -2.49 5.27 -9.52
C GLU A 15 -1.23 6.13 -9.39
N VAL A 16 -0.07 5.48 -9.34
CA VAL A 16 1.23 6.16 -9.36
C VAL A 16 1.80 6.06 -10.77
N PHE A 17 1.91 7.20 -11.45
CA PHE A 17 2.39 7.24 -12.82
C PHE A 17 3.90 7.04 -12.89
N GLN A 18 4.37 6.33 -13.91
CA GLN A 18 5.80 6.22 -14.20
C GLN A 18 6.35 7.60 -14.55
N ARG A 19 7.52 7.94 -14.03
CA ARG A 19 8.22 9.15 -14.47
C ARG A 19 8.52 9.08 -15.97
N LYS A 20 8.00 10.05 -16.72
CA LYS A 20 8.41 10.34 -18.11
C LYS A 20 9.74 11.06 -18.09
N ASP A 21 10.43 11.12 -19.23
CA ASP A 21 11.75 11.72 -19.36
C ASP A 21 11.79 13.17 -18.84
N GLY A 22 12.31 13.35 -17.63
CA GLY A 22 12.42 14.65 -16.97
C GLY A 22 12.60 14.52 -15.44
N PRO A 23 12.97 15.62 -14.76
CA PRO A 23 13.15 15.65 -13.30
C PRO A 23 11.82 15.70 -12.53
N ASN A 24 10.70 15.93 -13.22
CA ASN A 24 9.43 16.26 -12.60
C ASN A 24 8.68 15.00 -12.15
N VAL A 25 8.30 14.98 -10.86
CA VAL A 25 7.37 14.02 -10.30
C VAL A 25 5.99 14.26 -10.90
N VAL A 26 5.33 13.20 -11.38
CA VAL A 26 3.92 13.27 -11.78
C VAL A 26 3.08 12.96 -10.54
N PRO A 27 2.20 13.87 -10.10
CA PRO A 27 1.33 13.61 -8.96
C PRO A 27 0.48 12.35 -9.18
N PRO A 28 0.31 11.48 -8.16
CA PRO A 28 -0.57 10.33 -8.27
C PRO A 28 -2.04 10.72 -8.52
N SER A 29 -2.79 9.80 -9.11
CA SER A 29 -4.26 9.85 -9.06
C SER A 29 -4.74 9.18 -7.78
N TYR A 30 -5.47 9.91 -6.95
CA TYR A 30 -5.90 9.40 -5.65
C TYR A 30 -7.26 8.70 -5.71
N GLY A 31 -7.31 7.50 -5.11
CA GLY A 31 -8.57 6.87 -4.75
C GLY A 31 -9.28 7.70 -3.68
N LYS A 32 -10.57 7.95 -3.88
CA LYS A 32 -11.35 8.83 -2.99
C LYS A 32 -12.17 8.05 -1.96
N GLU A 33 -12.37 6.76 -2.18
CA GLU A 33 -13.28 5.92 -1.42
C GLU A 33 -12.64 4.56 -1.11
N LEU A 34 -13.24 3.84 -0.15
CA LEU A 34 -12.88 2.46 0.14
C LEU A 34 -13.45 1.54 -0.94
N GLU A 35 -12.61 0.68 -1.49
CA GLU A 35 -13.02 -0.35 -2.43
C GLU A 35 -13.70 -1.51 -1.69
N ILE A 36 -14.92 -1.85 -2.11
CA ILE A 36 -15.64 -3.03 -1.61
C ILE A 36 -15.32 -4.20 -2.55
N LEU A 37 -14.34 -5.01 -2.15
CA LEU A 37 -13.95 -6.21 -2.89
C LEU A 37 -14.75 -7.42 -2.41
N ASP A 38 -15.29 -8.19 -3.37
CA ASP A 38 -15.91 -9.47 -3.05
C ASP A 38 -14.87 -10.53 -2.59
N SER A 39 -15.35 -11.64 -2.06
CA SER A 39 -14.49 -12.70 -1.53
C SER A 39 -13.55 -13.30 -2.58
N LYS A 40 -13.98 -13.33 -3.85
CA LYS A 40 -13.18 -13.83 -4.97
C LYS A 40 -12.05 -12.85 -5.28
N ALA A 41 -12.34 -11.56 -5.38
CA ALA A 41 -11.38 -10.49 -5.62
C ALA A 41 -10.36 -10.39 -4.49
N LEU A 42 -10.79 -10.49 -3.22
CA LEU A 42 -9.90 -10.54 -2.06
C LEU A 42 -8.95 -11.73 -2.10
N SER A 43 -9.45 -12.92 -2.46
CA SER A 43 -8.64 -14.13 -2.61
C SER A 43 -7.60 -13.96 -3.74
N HIS A 44 -8.01 -13.47 -4.90
CA HIS A 44 -7.09 -13.19 -6.01
C HIS A 44 -6.03 -12.15 -5.64
N LEU A 45 -6.40 -11.09 -4.92
CA LEU A 45 -5.46 -10.10 -4.44
C LEU A 45 -4.45 -10.71 -3.47
N GLY A 46 -4.91 -11.51 -2.50
CA GLY A 46 -4.04 -12.23 -1.56
C GLY A 46 -3.04 -13.16 -2.24
N MET A 47 -3.47 -13.90 -3.27
CA MET A 47 -2.57 -14.72 -4.10
C MET A 47 -1.50 -13.87 -4.79
N ARG A 48 -1.90 -12.75 -5.42
CA ARG A 48 -0.94 -11.85 -6.09
C ARG A 48 0.10 -11.26 -5.14
N ILE A 49 -0.31 -10.86 -3.94
CA ILE A 49 0.61 -10.36 -2.89
C ILE A 49 1.59 -11.46 -2.49
N THR A 50 1.08 -12.67 -2.24
CA THR A 50 1.91 -13.82 -1.85
C THR A 50 2.92 -14.20 -2.94
N ASP A 51 2.50 -14.21 -4.19
CA ASP A 51 3.34 -14.51 -5.35
C ASP A 51 4.44 -13.46 -5.54
N ALA A 52 4.11 -12.18 -5.38
CA ALA A 52 5.06 -11.09 -5.50
C ALA A 52 6.14 -11.15 -4.39
N LEU A 53 5.74 -11.49 -3.17
CA LEU A 53 6.64 -11.59 -2.01
C LEU A 53 7.45 -12.90 -1.99
N SER A 54 6.96 -13.96 -2.64
CA SER A 54 7.67 -15.24 -2.75
C SER A 54 8.76 -15.26 -3.82
N ALA A 55 8.69 -14.37 -4.81
CA ALA A 55 9.64 -14.33 -5.92
C ALA A 55 10.50 -13.06 -5.85
N GLN A 56 11.80 -13.23 -5.64
CA GLN A 56 12.75 -12.11 -5.57
C GLN A 56 12.80 -11.28 -6.87
N SER A 57 12.44 -11.85 -8.01
CA SER A 57 12.32 -11.14 -9.29
C SER A 57 11.05 -10.30 -9.44
N LYS A 58 10.08 -10.42 -8.51
CA LYS A 58 8.79 -9.72 -8.54
C LYS A 58 8.65 -8.68 -7.42
N SER A 59 9.67 -8.53 -6.59
CA SER A 59 9.73 -7.56 -5.49
C SER A 59 11.04 -6.77 -5.55
N ILE A 60 11.03 -5.55 -5.05
CA ILE A 60 12.21 -4.70 -4.99
C ILE A 60 12.51 -4.46 -3.52
N GLU A 61 13.76 -4.71 -3.12
CA GLU A 61 14.22 -4.39 -1.78
C GLU A 61 14.35 -2.86 -1.64
N MET A 62 13.70 -2.29 -0.63
CA MET A 62 13.74 -0.87 -0.35
C MET A 62 14.40 -0.61 1.01
N ARG A 63 15.17 0.48 1.09
CA ARG A 63 15.76 0.94 2.36
C ARG A 63 14.88 2.04 2.97
N ILE A 64 14.57 1.90 4.26
CA ILE A 64 13.95 2.97 5.04
C ILE A 64 15.01 4.04 5.30
N VAL A 65 14.75 5.27 4.83
CA VAL A 65 15.67 6.41 4.98
C VAL A 65 15.04 7.57 5.76
N LYS A 66 13.75 7.46 6.11
CA LYS A 66 12.94 8.46 6.83
C LYS A 66 12.09 7.74 7.87
N THR A 67 12.00 8.28 9.08
CA THR A 67 11.31 7.64 10.23
C THR A 67 10.43 8.60 11.04
N GLU A 68 10.42 9.87 10.67
CA GLU A 68 9.57 10.93 11.24
C GLU A 68 8.08 10.69 10.98
N ASP A 69 7.21 11.44 11.64
CA ASP A 69 5.75 11.24 11.54
C ASP A 69 5.19 11.44 10.11
N ALA A 70 5.85 12.28 9.30
CA ALA A 70 5.53 12.50 7.90
C ALA A 70 6.06 11.40 6.96
N SER A 71 6.88 10.47 7.45
CA SER A 71 7.43 9.37 6.66
C SER A 71 6.38 8.31 6.34
N VAL A 72 6.75 7.34 5.49
CA VAL A 72 5.95 6.13 5.22
C VAL A 72 5.65 5.36 6.51
N ILE A 73 6.57 5.32 7.47
CA ILE A 73 6.36 4.65 8.77
C ILE A 73 5.31 5.39 9.60
N GLY A 74 5.44 6.71 9.73
CA GLY A 74 4.48 7.53 10.45
C GLY A 74 3.08 7.47 9.81
N THR A 75 3.03 7.50 8.49
CA THR A 75 1.79 7.33 7.71
C THR A 75 1.17 5.94 7.91
N ALA A 76 1.96 4.87 7.88
CA ALA A 76 1.46 3.52 8.16
C ALA A 76 0.85 3.40 9.56
N ARG A 77 1.47 4.02 10.58
CA ARG A 77 0.90 4.08 11.94
C ARG A 77 -0.45 4.80 11.96
N ARG A 78 -0.55 5.95 11.29
CA ARG A 78 -1.81 6.70 11.16
C ARG A 78 -2.89 5.87 10.47
N LEU A 79 -2.55 5.15 9.39
CA LEU A 79 -3.50 4.29 8.65
C LEU A 79 -4.08 3.15 9.50
N VAL A 80 -3.28 2.58 10.40
CA VAL A 80 -3.76 1.53 11.33
C VAL A 80 -4.81 2.09 12.30
N LEU A 81 -4.68 3.36 12.70
CA LEU A 81 -5.59 4.03 13.65
C LEU A 81 -6.72 4.81 12.98
N ALA A 82 -6.62 5.06 11.68
CA ALA A 82 -7.57 5.86 10.91
C ALA A 82 -8.97 5.24 10.93
N THR A 83 -9.98 6.10 10.96
CA THR A 83 -11.35 5.73 10.61
C THR A 83 -11.49 5.49 9.11
N ASP A 84 -12.62 4.91 8.70
CA ASP A 84 -12.89 4.62 7.29
C ASP A 84 -13.00 5.88 6.43
N THR A 85 -13.46 6.99 7.01
CA THR A 85 -13.56 8.30 6.33
C THR A 85 -12.21 9.00 6.20
N GLU A 86 -11.29 8.78 7.15
CA GLU A 86 -9.95 9.35 7.12
C GLU A 86 -8.98 8.54 6.25
N PHE A 87 -9.24 7.23 6.10
CA PHE A 87 -8.32 6.28 5.49
C PHE A 87 -7.90 6.67 4.05
N PRO A 88 -8.82 7.03 3.12
CA PRO A 88 -8.42 7.46 1.78
C PRO A 88 -7.47 8.66 1.81
N ASN A 89 -7.80 9.70 2.57
CA ASN A 89 -6.99 10.93 2.65
C ASN A 89 -5.59 10.68 3.22
N ILE A 90 -5.48 9.89 4.29
CA ILE A 90 -4.17 9.56 4.88
C ILE A 90 -3.36 8.69 3.91
N SER A 91 -4.02 7.83 3.14
CA SER A 91 -3.33 6.92 2.22
C SER A 91 -2.69 7.61 1.01
N ASN A 92 -3.11 8.84 0.68
CA ASN A 92 -2.48 9.67 -0.37
C ASN A 92 -0.97 9.85 -0.12
N HIS A 93 -0.56 10.03 1.13
CA HIS A 93 0.85 10.16 1.51
C HIS A 93 1.69 8.93 1.13
N MET A 94 1.10 7.74 1.05
CA MET A 94 1.79 6.53 0.60
C MET A 94 2.03 6.57 -0.92
N ALA A 95 1.05 7.08 -1.68
CA ALA A 95 1.18 7.27 -3.13
C ALA A 95 2.22 8.35 -3.46
N ASP A 96 2.21 9.47 -2.73
CA ASP A 96 3.21 10.53 -2.84
C ASP A 96 4.61 10.03 -2.54
N ALA A 97 4.77 9.31 -1.42
CA ALA A 97 6.07 8.75 -1.04
C ALA A 97 6.61 7.77 -2.09
N LEU A 98 5.74 6.98 -2.74
CA LEU A 98 6.14 6.10 -3.82
C LEU A 98 6.53 6.88 -5.08
N ALA A 99 5.77 7.90 -5.48
CA ALA A 99 6.10 8.78 -6.61
C ALA A 99 7.45 9.50 -6.42
N ASP A 100 7.72 9.94 -5.18
CA ASP A 100 8.99 10.55 -4.78
C ASP A 100 10.15 9.53 -4.80
N ALA A 101 9.89 8.29 -4.36
CA ALA A 101 10.88 7.22 -4.31
C ALA A 101 11.26 6.67 -5.69
N GLN A 102 10.47 6.92 -6.75
CA GLN A 102 10.80 6.57 -8.13
C GLN A 102 11.99 7.39 -8.68
N LYS A 103 13.19 7.15 -8.16
CA LYS A 103 14.42 7.89 -8.51
C LYS A 103 15.04 7.48 -9.85
N SER A 104 14.55 6.42 -10.48
CA SER A 104 15.07 5.91 -11.76
C SER A 104 13.93 5.39 -12.64
N ARG A 105 14.17 5.36 -13.97
CA ARG A 105 13.21 4.87 -14.98
C ARG A 105 12.81 3.40 -14.80
N GLY A 106 13.61 2.63 -14.04
CA GLY A 106 13.43 1.19 -13.85
C GLY A 106 12.32 0.83 -12.87
N ILE A 107 11.74 1.79 -12.14
CA ILE A 107 10.59 1.54 -11.26
C ILE A 107 9.32 1.85 -12.06
N PRO A 108 8.51 0.83 -12.41
CA PRO A 108 7.29 1.04 -13.15
C PRO A 108 6.27 1.81 -12.31
N GLY A 109 5.48 2.64 -12.98
CA GLY A 109 4.22 3.11 -12.41
C GLY A 109 3.26 1.94 -12.20
N GLY A 110 2.23 2.14 -11.40
CA GLY A 110 1.26 1.09 -11.12
C GLY A 110 0.22 1.48 -10.09
N MET A 111 -0.69 0.54 -9.84
CA MET A 111 -1.70 0.69 -8.81
C MET A 111 -1.10 0.43 -7.43
N LEU A 112 -1.21 1.40 -6.54
CA LEU A 112 -0.93 1.23 -5.13
C LEU A 112 -2.24 0.84 -4.43
N LEU A 113 -2.28 -0.39 -3.92
CA LEU A 113 -3.36 -0.83 -3.04
C LEU A 113 -2.89 -0.70 -1.60
N GLN A 114 -3.43 0.28 -0.88
CA GLN A 114 -3.17 0.42 0.54
C GLN A 114 -4.16 -0.44 1.32
N HIS A 115 -3.64 -1.37 2.12
CA HIS A 115 -4.45 -2.14 3.06
C HIS A 115 -4.02 -1.92 4.51
N SER A 116 -4.96 -2.16 5.43
CA SER A 116 -4.68 -2.30 6.86
C SER A 116 -5.19 -3.64 7.35
N LEU A 117 -4.49 -4.20 8.32
CA LEU A 117 -4.90 -5.45 8.97
C LEU A 117 -6.17 -5.17 9.76
N ALA A 118 -7.19 -6.01 9.57
CA ALA A 118 -8.31 -6.05 10.50
C ALA A 118 -7.79 -6.54 11.86
N LYS A 119 -8.18 -5.87 12.95
CA LYS A 119 -7.93 -6.40 14.30
C LYS A 119 -8.62 -7.76 14.39
N ILE A 120 -7.85 -8.85 14.49
CA ILE A 120 -8.39 -10.13 14.91
C ILE A 120 -8.75 -9.96 16.40
N PRO A 121 -10.03 -10.06 16.81
CA PRO A 121 -10.35 -10.10 18.22
C PRO A 121 -9.68 -11.35 18.80
N LYS A 122 -8.75 -11.19 19.74
CA LYS A 122 -8.29 -12.35 20.52
C LYS A 122 -9.52 -12.92 21.23
N PRO A 123 -9.81 -14.23 21.13
CA PRO A 123 -10.80 -14.82 22.01
C PRO A 123 -10.34 -14.58 23.45
N LEU A 124 -11.21 -13.98 24.25
CA LEU A 124 -11.02 -13.88 25.70
C LEU A 124 -10.87 -15.32 26.20
N ARG A 125 -9.67 -15.69 26.63
CA ARG A 125 -9.50 -16.93 27.39
C ARG A 125 -10.27 -16.73 28.68
N GLY A 126 -11.37 -17.47 28.83
CA GLY A 126 -12.05 -17.67 30.12
C GLY A 126 -11.21 -18.51 31.06
#